data_AF-A0A8S3V418-F1
#
_entry.id   AF-A0A8S3V418-F1
#
_cell.length_a   1.000
_cell.length_b   1.000
_cell.length_c   1.000
_cell.angle_alpha   90.00
_cell.angle_beta   90.00
_cell.angle_gamma   90.00
#
_symmetry.space_group_name_H-M   'P 1'
#
loop_
_entity.id
_entity.type
_entity.pdbx_description
1 polymer ?
#
loop_
_entity_poly.entity_id
_entity_poly.type
_entity_poly.pdbx_seq_one_letter_code
_entity_poly.pdbx_strand_id
1 'polypeptide(L)'
;MKSYYSDKPHVVIIGEPSQKEMVEMAETEKKRVENQQKELKEEGLKQKGEQLQNATEQNEKEAPESMLTNVAVPDVSKINFHSLKTSCNYTKSDKIDKFPLSEIPCKFQLDDIKTNFVEVNALLDSTDLSEDDRYYLPLFCEVIFESPILRNGELIDHEEVIKQLEADTISFSGQVGVGGSKFLCGTYPQMVQVELKFEEDKYLKGIQWLKDILFHTQFTAERLKIVAQKMANSIASLKRSGFKVVRTVFLDLTYTKGCNITATSLVRQEKFLKKLQTQLDENSEKVLKIMERIRDSLTSDLRIHLSLQVDSVSKVSSALEEPWKAFVPKEKLSTTTIDKVKG
;
A
#
# COMPACT_ATOMS: atom_id res chain seq x y z
N MET A 1 -6.75 -10.92 -31.67
CA MET A 1 -7.14 -12.12 -30.92
C MET A 1 -7.01 -13.40 -31.75
N LYS A 2 -7.70 -13.56 -32.89
CA LYS A 2 -7.63 -14.79 -33.74
C LYS A 2 -6.23 -15.19 -34.21
N SER A 3 -5.47 -14.23 -34.76
CA SER A 3 -4.14 -14.46 -35.33
C SER A 3 -3.04 -14.84 -34.33
N TYR A 4 -3.25 -14.59 -33.03
CA TYR A 4 -2.23 -14.74 -31.99
C TYR A 4 -2.64 -15.66 -30.83
N TYR A 5 -3.94 -15.82 -30.58
CA TYR A 5 -4.45 -16.59 -29.44
C TYR A 5 -5.38 -17.73 -29.90
N SER A 6 -6.50 -17.42 -30.54
CA SER A 6 -7.58 -18.40 -30.75
C SER A 6 -7.25 -19.49 -31.77
N ASP A 7 -6.55 -19.15 -32.86
CA ASP A 7 -6.31 -20.06 -33.98
C ASP A 7 -4.85 -20.54 -34.06
N LYS A 8 -4.04 -20.27 -33.02
CA LYS A 8 -2.64 -20.69 -32.94
C LYS A 8 -2.48 -21.92 -32.04
N PRO A 9 -1.57 -22.85 -32.39
CA PRO A 9 -1.16 -23.89 -31.47
C PRO A 9 -0.67 -23.26 -30.17
N HIS A 10 -1.14 -23.77 -29.04
CA HIS A 10 -0.71 -23.34 -27.72
C HIS A 10 -0.53 -24.55 -26.81
N VAL A 11 0.30 -24.39 -25.78
CA VAL A 11 0.53 -25.41 -24.75
C VAL A 11 -0.20 -24.96 -23.49
N VAL A 12 -1.09 -25.81 -22.98
CA VAL A 12 -1.73 -25.62 -21.68
C VAL A 12 -0.98 -26.47 -20.67
N ILE A 13 -0.47 -25.82 -19.62
CA ILE A 13 0.19 -26.50 -18.50
C ILE A 13 -0.76 -26.42 -17.31
N ILE A 14 -1.16 -27.58 -16.79
CA ILE A 14 -2.01 -27.71 -15.61
C ILE A 14 -1.12 -28.20 -14.46
N GLY A 15 -0.97 -27.38 -13.43
CA GLY A 15 -0.25 -27.76 -12.21
C GLY A 15 -1.22 -28.30 -11.18
N GLU A 16 -1.09 -29.58 -10.81
CA GLU A 16 -1.90 -30.21 -9.77
C GLU A 16 -1.04 -30.47 -8.51
N PRO A 17 -1.52 -30.10 -7.30
CA PRO A 17 -0.81 -30.41 -6.07
C PRO A 17 -0.79 -31.92 -5.84
N SER A 18 0.40 -32.50 -5.65
CA SER A 18 0.59 -33.94 -5.41
C SER A 18 1.35 -34.19 -4.11
N GLN A 19 0.66 -34.74 -3.11
CA GLN A 19 1.30 -35.21 -1.88
C GLN A 19 2.25 -36.38 -2.16
N LYS A 20 1.87 -37.24 -3.10
CA LYS A 20 2.70 -38.35 -3.55
C LYS A 20 4.04 -37.85 -4.10
N GLU A 21 4.01 -36.84 -4.98
CA GLU A 21 5.22 -36.26 -5.56
C GLU A 21 6.12 -35.64 -4.49
N MET A 22 5.53 -34.94 -3.50
CA MET A 22 6.29 -34.39 -2.37
C MET A 22 7.06 -35.48 -1.61
N VAL A 23 6.39 -36.61 -1.33
CA VAL A 23 7.01 -37.76 -0.65
C VAL A 23 8.07 -38.40 -1.55
N GLU A 24 7.77 -38.62 -2.83
CA GLU A 24 8.71 -39.21 -3.79
C GLU A 24 9.96 -38.36 -3.99
N MET A 25 9.84 -37.02 -4.05
CA MET A 25 10.97 -36.10 -4.12
C MET A 25 11.83 -36.18 -2.85
N ALA A 26 11.22 -36.24 -1.67
CA ALA A 26 11.94 -36.35 -0.40
C ALA A 26 12.67 -37.71 -0.28
N GLU A 27 12.03 -38.80 -0.68
CA GLU A 27 12.63 -40.13 -0.73
C GLU A 27 13.75 -40.21 -1.78
N THR A 28 13.55 -39.60 -2.94
CA THR A 28 14.56 -39.55 -4.01
C THR A 28 15.80 -38.79 -3.54
N GLU A 29 15.62 -37.64 -2.88
CA GLU A 29 16.75 -36.89 -2.33
C GLU A 29 17.47 -37.67 -1.22
N LYS A 30 16.73 -38.34 -0.34
CA LYS A 30 17.32 -39.22 0.69
C LYS A 30 18.15 -40.35 0.05
N LYS A 31 17.60 -41.05 -0.95
CA LYS A 31 18.31 -42.11 -1.68
C LYS A 31 19.53 -41.56 -2.43
N ARG A 32 19.43 -40.36 -3.02
CA ARG A 32 20.54 -39.68 -3.70
C ARG A 32 21.69 -39.44 -2.71
N VAL A 33 21.39 -38.93 -1.52
CA VAL A 33 22.39 -38.70 -0.45
C VAL A 33 23.00 -40.02 0.03
N GLU A 34 22.20 -41.06 0.27
CA GLU A 34 22.69 -42.39 0.69
C GLU A 34 23.61 -43.03 -0.37
N ASN A 35 23.23 -42.94 -1.65
CA ASN A 35 24.06 -43.45 -2.76
C ASN A 35 25.37 -42.67 -2.87
N GLN A 36 25.32 -41.35 -2.73
CA GLN A 36 26.51 -40.50 -2.73
C GLN A 36 27.47 -40.86 -1.59
N GLN A 37 26.95 -41.17 -0.40
CA GLN A 37 27.77 -41.65 0.72
C GLN A 37 28.43 -43.01 0.43
N LYS A 38 27.69 -43.96 -0.15
CA LYS A 38 28.22 -45.28 -0.54
C LYS A 38 29.31 -45.19 -1.60
N GLU A 39 29.13 -44.31 -2.59
CA GLU A 39 30.10 -44.09 -3.67
C GLU A 39 31.39 -43.45 -3.14
N LEU A 40 31.27 -42.42 -2.30
CA LEU A 40 32.41 -41.70 -1.73
C LEU A 40 33.23 -42.53 -0.74
N LYS A 41 32.58 -43.46 -0.01
CA LYS A 41 33.19 -44.27 1.05
C LYS A 41 33.89 -43.38 2.11
N GLU A 42 34.61 -43.99 3.03
CA GLU A 42 35.26 -43.27 4.14
C GLU A 42 36.25 -42.20 3.66
N GLU A 43 37.12 -42.55 2.70
CA GLU A 43 38.15 -41.63 2.19
C GLU A 43 37.54 -40.44 1.43
N GLY A 44 36.57 -40.67 0.56
CA GLY A 44 35.91 -39.59 -0.18
C GLY A 44 35.07 -38.68 0.72
N LEU A 45 34.41 -39.24 1.75
CA LEU A 45 33.70 -38.44 2.75
C LEU A 45 34.66 -37.58 3.56
N LYS A 46 35.82 -38.12 3.96
CA LYS A 46 36.87 -37.36 4.64
C LYS A 46 37.37 -36.18 3.79
N GLN A 47 37.67 -36.42 2.51
CA GLN A 47 38.09 -35.36 1.57
C GLN A 47 37.01 -34.28 1.39
N LYS A 48 35.73 -34.65 1.34
CA LYS A 48 34.63 -33.68 1.26
C LYS A 48 34.45 -32.90 2.56
N GLY A 49 34.68 -33.53 3.71
CA GLY A 49 34.74 -32.86 5.01
C GLY A 49 35.85 -31.81 5.06
N GLU A 50 37.06 -32.17 4.63
CA GLU A 50 38.19 -31.23 4.55
C GLU A 50 37.91 -30.07 3.57
N GLN A 51 37.30 -30.36 2.40
CA GLN A 51 36.88 -29.32 1.45
C GLN A 51 35.85 -28.36 2.07
N LEU A 52 34.85 -28.87 2.78
CA LEU A 52 33.84 -28.06 3.45
C LEU A 52 34.46 -27.21 4.56
N GLN A 53 35.30 -27.80 5.40
CA GLN A 53 35.99 -27.07 6.48
C GLN A 53 36.86 -25.95 5.90
N ASN A 54 37.69 -26.26 4.90
CA ASN A 54 38.51 -25.25 4.23
C ASN A 54 37.64 -24.13 3.63
N ALA A 55 36.52 -24.46 2.99
CA ALA A 55 35.61 -23.45 2.44
C ALA A 55 34.98 -22.57 3.54
N THR A 56 34.55 -23.17 4.65
CA THR A 56 34.02 -22.43 5.81
C THR A 56 35.09 -21.50 6.40
N GLU A 57 36.30 -22.01 6.65
CA GLU A 57 37.41 -21.23 7.19
C GLU A 57 37.80 -20.07 6.25
N GLN A 58 37.73 -20.25 4.93
CA GLN A 58 37.96 -19.14 4.00
C GLN A 58 36.82 -18.12 4.01
N ASN A 59 35.56 -18.55 4.12
CA ASN A 59 34.40 -17.66 4.17
C ASN A 59 34.33 -16.85 5.49
N GLU A 60 34.86 -17.41 6.59
CA GLU A 60 34.91 -16.74 7.90
C GLU A 60 36.09 -15.78 8.05
N LYS A 61 37.05 -15.78 7.12
CA LYS A 61 38.12 -14.78 7.12
C LYS A 61 37.55 -13.39 6.87
N GLU A 62 37.87 -12.49 7.78
CA GLU A 62 37.57 -11.07 7.60
C GLU A 62 38.18 -10.55 6.29
N ALA A 63 37.43 -9.72 5.58
CA ALA A 63 37.93 -9.08 4.38
C ALA A 63 39.11 -8.17 4.75
N PRO A 64 40.25 -8.23 4.04
CA PRO A 64 41.39 -7.37 4.31
C PRO A 64 41.00 -5.89 4.26
N GLU A 65 41.47 -5.08 5.20
CA GLU A 65 41.18 -3.64 5.23
C GLU A 65 41.62 -2.92 3.95
N SER A 66 42.73 -3.38 3.34
CA SER A 66 43.19 -2.88 2.03
C SER A 66 42.17 -3.12 0.92
N MET A 67 41.41 -4.22 0.96
CA MET A 67 40.33 -4.48 0.01
C MET A 67 39.17 -3.49 0.19
N LEU A 68 38.82 -3.17 1.44
CA LEU A 68 37.74 -2.23 1.77
C LEU A 68 38.11 -0.79 1.40
N THR A 69 39.37 -0.40 1.61
CA THR A 69 39.88 0.96 1.40
C THR A 69 40.36 1.24 -0.03
N ASN A 70 40.55 0.21 -0.85
CA ASN A 70 40.88 0.36 -2.28
C ASN A 70 39.72 0.95 -3.11
N VAL A 71 38.49 0.90 -2.60
CA VAL A 71 37.35 1.56 -3.24
C VAL A 71 37.33 3.02 -2.78
N ALA A 72 37.68 3.94 -3.68
CA ALA A 72 37.67 5.35 -3.38
C ALA A 72 36.26 5.81 -2.97
N VAL A 73 36.12 6.31 -1.73
CA VAL A 73 34.88 6.90 -1.25
C VAL A 73 34.67 8.23 -1.96
N PRO A 74 33.56 8.42 -2.71
CA PRO A 74 33.27 9.71 -3.32
C PRO A 74 33.14 10.79 -2.25
N ASP A 75 33.66 11.98 -2.55
CA ASP A 75 33.49 13.13 -1.68
C ASP A 75 32.00 13.48 -1.54
N VAL A 76 31.57 13.75 -0.30
CA VAL A 76 30.21 14.22 0.03
C VAL A 76 29.86 15.52 -0.70
N SER A 77 30.85 16.31 -1.11
CA SER A 77 30.67 17.50 -1.96
C SER A 77 30.09 17.19 -3.35
N LYS A 78 30.19 15.94 -3.82
CA LYS A 78 29.65 15.48 -5.12
C LYS A 78 28.18 15.06 -5.04
N ILE A 79 27.57 15.09 -3.85
CA ILE A 79 26.15 14.77 -3.69
C ILE A 79 25.33 15.92 -4.28
N ASN A 80 24.64 15.63 -5.38
CA ASN A 80 23.73 16.58 -6.02
C ASN A 80 22.33 16.42 -5.43
N PHE A 81 21.87 17.40 -4.65
CA PHE A 81 20.53 17.40 -4.08
C PHE A 81 19.51 17.97 -5.08
N HIS A 82 18.33 17.35 -5.15
CA HIS A 82 17.22 17.93 -5.89
C HIS A 82 16.74 19.20 -5.18
N SER A 83 16.52 20.27 -5.94
CA SER A 83 15.86 21.46 -5.42
C SER A 83 14.40 21.13 -5.13
N LEU A 84 13.97 21.44 -3.93
CA LEU A 84 12.62 21.26 -3.43
C LEU A 84 12.19 22.57 -2.76
N LYS A 85 11.01 23.07 -3.10
CA LYS A 85 10.39 24.20 -2.42
C LYS A 85 9.07 23.76 -1.80
N THR A 86 8.94 23.93 -0.49
CA THR A 86 7.78 23.44 0.27
C THR A 86 6.95 24.60 0.80
N SER A 87 5.66 24.59 0.49
CA SER A 87 4.66 25.51 1.05
C SER A 87 3.60 24.74 1.81
N CYS A 88 3.15 25.25 2.95
CA CYS A 88 2.06 24.65 3.72
C CYS A 88 1.22 25.71 4.44
N ASN A 89 -0.02 25.36 4.80
CA ASN A 89 -0.98 26.27 5.46
C ASN A 89 -1.13 26.07 6.97
N TYR A 90 -0.34 25.19 7.59
CA TYR A 90 -0.45 24.85 9.02
C TYR A 90 0.81 25.18 9.84
N THR A 91 1.94 25.52 9.20
CA THR A 91 3.14 26.06 9.83
C THR A 91 3.77 27.14 8.95
N LYS A 92 4.76 27.87 9.48
CA LYS A 92 5.58 28.78 8.66
C LYS A 92 6.36 27.97 7.61
N SER A 93 6.25 28.37 6.34
CA SER A 93 6.85 27.71 5.18
C SER A 93 7.10 28.71 4.05
N ASP A 94 7.65 28.26 2.92
CA ASP A 94 7.83 29.11 1.75
C ASP A 94 6.48 29.49 1.13
N LYS A 95 6.48 30.56 0.35
CA LYS A 95 5.33 30.98 -0.47
C LYS A 95 5.55 30.62 -1.92
N ILE A 96 4.53 30.02 -2.54
CA ILE A 96 4.49 29.71 -3.97
C ILE A 96 3.30 30.46 -4.56
N ASP A 97 3.57 31.61 -5.20
CA ASP A 97 2.51 32.56 -5.60
C ASP A 97 1.52 31.98 -6.63
N LYS A 98 1.97 31.01 -7.43
CA LYS A 98 1.12 30.29 -8.42
C LYS A 98 0.21 29.23 -7.78
N PHE A 99 0.35 28.98 -6.48
CA PHE A 99 -0.45 28.00 -5.73
C PHE A 99 -0.68 28.50 -4.29
N PRO A 100 -1.56 29.51 -4.11
CA PRO A 100 -1.87 30.02 -2.79
C PRO A 100 -2.68 29.01 -1.96
N LEU A 101 -2.21 28.71 -0.75
CA LEU A 101 -2.82 27.70 0.14
C LEU A 101 -3.82 28.26 1.16
N SER A 102 -4.01 29.59 1.20
CA SER A 102 -4.77 30.28 2.26
C SER A 102 -6.26 29.97 2.29
N GLU A 103 -6.84 29.60 1.16
CA GLU A 103 -8.28 29.30 1.03
C GLU A 103 -8.59 27.79 1.04
N ILE A 104 -7.57 26.94 1.22
CA ILE A 104 -7.74 25.49 1.24
C ILE A 104 -8.23 25.05 2.63
N PRO A 105 -9.38 24.34 2.74
CA PRO A 105 -10.06 24.13 4.01
C PRO A 105 -9.56 22.88 4.78
N CYS A 106 -8.32 22.46 4.57
CA CYS A 106 -7.68 21.35 5.28
C CYS A 106 -6.18 21.59 5.43
N LYS A 107 -5.51 20.79 6.27
CA LYS A 107 -4.05 20.86 6.39
C LYS A 107 -3.43 20.44 5.05
N PHE A 108 -2.70 21.34 4.42
CA PHE A 108 -2.18 21.14 3.07
C PHE A 108 -0.68 21.43 3.03
N GLN A 109 0.09 20.51 2.44
CA GLN A 109 1.49 20.70 2.10
C GLN A 109 1.67 20.49 0.59
N LEU A 110 2.30 21.46 -0.06
CA LEU A 110 2.72 21.43 -1.45
C LEU A 110 4.24 21.38 -1.52
N ASP A 111 4.76 20.39 -2.26
CA ASP A 111 6.16 20.22 -2.58
C ASP A 111 6.35 20.48 -4.08
N ASP A 112 6.93 21.64 -4.42
CA ASP A 112 7.32 21.99 -5.79
C ASP A 112 8.69 21.37 -6.11
N ILE A 113 8.66 20.32 -6.92
CA ILE A 113 9.80 19.49 -7.26
C ILE A 113 9.83 19.24 -8.77
N LYS A 114 11.03 19.07 -9.33
CA LYS A 114 11.20 18.71 -10.75
C LYS A 114 10.71 17.28 -11.00
N THR A 115 9.51 17.15 -11.59
CA THR A 115 8.84 15.89 -11.91
C THR A 115 7.91 16.08 -13.10
N ASN A 116 7.54 14.99 -13.79
CA ASN A 116 6.51 15.00 -14.85
C ASN A 116 5.17 14.43 -14.36
N PHE A 117 5.04 14.24 -13.04
CA PHE A 117 3.89 13.58 -12.43
C PHE A 117 3.39 14.39 -11.25
N VAL A 118 2.09 14.33 -11.04
CA VAL A 118 1.46 14.82 -9.82
C VAL A 118 1.22 13.61 -8.91
N GLU A 119 1.69 13.72 -7.68
CA GLU A 119 1.48 12.71 -6.65
C GLU A 119 0.75 13.36 -5.49
N VAL A 120 -0.38 12.77 -5.09
CA VAL A 120 -1.20 13.27 -3.99
C VAL A 120 -1.43 12.19 -2.96
N ASN A 121 -1.23 12.57 -1.70
CA ASN A 121 -1.36 11.74 -0.53
C ASN A 121 -2.39 12.37 0.41
N ALA A 122 -3.55 11.72 0.54
CA ALA A 122 -4.50 11.99 1.61
C ALA A 122 -4.14 11.16 2.83
N LEU A 123 -3.80 11.84 3.91
CA LEU A 123 -3.43 11.26 5.19
C LEU A 123 -4.59 11.49 6.17
N LEU A 124 -5.22 10.39 6.56
CA LEU A 124 -6.44 10.34 7.37
C LEU A 124 -6.11 9.83 8.77
N ASP A 125 -6.55 10.52 9.83
CA ASP A 125 -6.30 10.09 11.21
C ASP A 125 -7.31 9.00 11.62
N SER A 126 -6.82 7.89 12.15
CA SER A 126 -7.60 6.76 12.65
C SER A 126 -7.52 6.60 14.18
N THR A 127 -7.01 7.61 14.89
CA THR A 127 -6.84 7.58 16.36
C THR A 127 -8.16 7.35 17.07
N ASP A 128 -9.25 7.96 16.60
CA ASP A 128 -10.57 7.88 17.24
C ASP A 128 -11.36 6.60 16.93
N LEU A 129 -10.81 5.69 16.11
CA LEU A 129 -11.46 4.41 15.82
C LEU A 129 -11.39 3.45 17.01
N SER A 130 -12.51 2.77 17.25
CA SER A 130 -12.60 1.66 18.20
C SER A 130 -11.71 0.49 17.78
N GLU A 131 -11.32 -0.37 18.73
CA GLU A 131 -10.50 -1.55 18.44
C GLU A 131 -11.13 -2.48 17.39
N ASP A 132 -12.45 -2.62 17.42
CA ASP A 132 -13.20 -3.45 16.46
C ASP A 132 -13.24 -2.83 15.07
N ASP A 133 -13.41 -1.50 14.97
CA ASP A 133 -13.46 -0.79 13.69
C ASP A 133 -12.12 -0.83 12.95
N ARG A 134 -11.00 -0.89 13.68
CA ARG A 134 -9.65 -0.98 13.08
C ARG A 134 -9.46 -2.23 12.22
N TYR A 135 -10.18 -3.32 12.48
CA TYR A 135 -10.10 -4.53 11.64
C TYR A 135 -10.67 -4.32 10.24
N TYR A 136 -11.54 -3.33 10.05
CA TYR A 136 -12.12 -2.99 8.74
C TYR A 136 -11.20 -2.09 7.91
N LEU A 137 -10.16 -1.48 8.50
CA LEU A 137 -9.27 -0.55 7.77
C LEU A 137 -8.61 -1.17 6.54
N PRO A 138 -8.06 -2.40 6.57
CA PRO A 138 -7.54 -3.03 5.36
C PRO A 138 -8.59 -3.21 4.27
N LEU A 139 -9.82 -3.58 4.64
CA LEU A 139 -10.91 -3.73 3.68
C LEU A 139 -11.34 -2.39 3.11
N PHE A 140 -11.45 -1.35 3.95
CA PHE A 140 -11.73 0.02 3.54
C PHE A 140 -10.71 0.49 2.49
N CYS A 141 -9.42 0.32 2.76
CA CYS A 141 -8.33 0.73 1.87
C CYS A 141 -8.40 0.06 0.48
N GLU A 142 -8.91 -1.17 0.39
CA GLU A 142 -9.03 -1.89 -0.88
C GLU A 142 -10.34 -1.55 -1.61
N VAL A 143 -11.46 -1.49 -0.87
CA VAL A 143 -12.78 -1.43 -1.49
C VAL A 143 -13.13 -0.05 -2.05
N ILE A 144 -12.51 1.03 -1.55
CA ILE A 144 -12.75 2.40 -2.03
C ILE A 144 -12.36 2.64 -3.49
N PHE A 145 -11.48 1.81 -4.06
CA PHE A 145 -11.07 1.89 -5.47
C PHE A 145 -11.87 0.96 -6.40
N GLU A 146 -12.64 0.03 -5.82
CA GLU A 146 -13.41 -0.97 -6.57
C GLU A 146 -14.93 -0.89 -6.25
N SER A 147 -15.39 0.28 -5.81
CA SER A 147 -16.79 0.54 -5.45
C SER A 147 -17.45 1.54 -6.40
N PRO A 148 -18.78 1.47 -6.58
CA PRO A 148 -19.53 2.50 -7.30
C PRO A 148 -19.34 3.88 -6.67
N ILE A 149 -19.43 4.93 -7.48
CA ILE A 149 -19.25 6.32 -7.04
C ILE A 149 -20.51 7.12 -7.42
N LEU A 150 -21.04 7.89 -6.47
CA LEU A 150 -22.13 8.83 -6.71
C LEU A 150 -21.57 10.22 -7.05
N ARG A 151 -21.34 10.49 -8.34
CA ARG A 151 -20.76 11.75 -8.82
C ARG A 151 -21.87 12.65 -9.35
N ASN A 152 -22.04 13.84 -8.76
CA ASN A 152 -23.04 14.83 -9.19
C ASN A 152 -24.48 14.29 -9.29
N GLY A 153 -24.84 13.31 -8.44
CA GLY A 153 -26.15 12.66 -8.44
C GLY A 153 -26.29 11.48 -9.43
N GLU A 154 -25.27 11.21 -10.25
CA GLU A 154 -25.21 10.04 -11.12
C GLU A 154 -24.39 8.93 -10.46
N LEU A 155 -24.94 7.71 -10.46
CA LEU A 155 -24.24 6.53 -9.95
C LEU A 155 -23.40 5.91 -11.06
N ILE A 156 -22.09 6.04 -10.93
CA ILE A 156 -21.12 5.36 -11.80
C ILE A 156 -20.88 3.98 -11.22
N ASP A 157 -21.08 2.93 -12.03
CA ASP A 157 -20.86 1.56 -11.60
C ASP A 157 -19.38 1.26 -11.34
N HIS A 158 -19.12 0.18 -10.60
CA HIS A 158 -17.76 -0.17 -10.20
C HIS A 158 -16.84 -0.58 -11.36
N GLU A 159 -17.36 -1.13 -12.46
CA GLU A 159 -16.53 -1.54 -13.60
C GLU A 159 -16.01 -0.31 -14.34
N GLU A 160 -16.88 0.68 -14.52
CA GLU A 160 -16.51 1.96 -15.14
C GLU A 160 -15.64 2.79 -14.20
N VAL A 161 -15.85 2.75 -12.87
CA VAL A 161 -14.91 3.36 -11.89
C VAL A 161 -13.50 2.79 -12.06
N ILE A 162 -13.35 1.46 -12.05
CA ILE A 162 -12.04 0.81 -12.20
C ILE A 162 -11.40 1.19 -13.53
N LYS A 163 -12.15 1.08 -14.63
CA LYS A 163 -11.66 1.40 -15.97
C LYS A 163 -11.21 2.85 -16.12
N GLN A 164 -12.00 3.81 -15.62
CA GLN A 164 -11.61 5.22 -15.72
C GLN A 164 -10.44 5.55 -14.79
N LEU A 165 -10.41 4.99 -13.57
CA LEU A 165 -9.32 5.20 -12.63
C LEU A 165 -8.00 4.67 -13.22
N GLU A 166 -7.97 3.48 -13.80
CA GLU A 166 -6.80 2.91 -14.47
C GLU A 166 -6.38 3.72 -15.72
N ALA A 167 -7.32 4.34 -16.43
CA ALA A 167 -7.02 5.17 -17.59
C ALA A 167 -6.46 6.56 -17.18
N ASP A 168 -6.95 7.12 -16.08
CA ASP A 168 -6.61 8.48 -15.64
C ASP A 168 -5.42 8.52 -14.66
N THR A 169 -5.01 7.39 -14.09
CA THR A 169 -3.92 7.32 -13.09
C THR A 169 -2.77 6.41 -13.54
N ILE A 170 -1.58 6.70 -13.02
CA ILE A 170 -0.38 5.87 -13.18
C ILE A 170 -0.34 4.82 -12.07
N SER A 171 -0.67 5.24 -10.84
CA SER A 171 -0.80 4.37 -9.69
C SER A 171 -1.77 4.96 -8.68
N PHE A 172 -2.39 4.08 -7.92
CA PHE A 172 -3.21 4.43 -6.78
C PHE A 172 -3.05 3.37 -5.70
N SER A 173 -3.15 3.76 -4.43
CA SER A 173 -3.10 2.82 -3.32
C SER A 173 -3.82 3.35 -2.09
N GLY A 174 -4.34 2.42 -1.29
CA GLY A 174 -4.88 2.67 0.04
C GLY A 174 -4.17 1.78 1.02
N GLN A 175 -3.68 2.33 2.12
CA GLN A 175 -2.91 1.58 3.09
C GLN A 175 -3.03 2.12 4.51
N VAL A 176 -2.97 1.20 5.46
CA VAL A 176 -2.90 1.52 6.89
C VAL A 176 -1.44 1.77 7.23
N GLY A 177 -1.14 2.94 7.78
CA GLY A 177 0.20 3.48 7.91
C GLY A 177 0.82 3.90 6.57
N VAL A 178 1.74 4.84 6.62
CA VAL A 178 2.46 5.35 5.44
C VAL A 178 3.43 4.29 4.93
N GLY A 179 3.33 3.95 3.63
CA GLY A 179 4.11 2.88 3.00
C GLY A 179 3.74 1.48 3.49
N GLY A 180 2.50 1.30 3.95
CA GLY A 180 1.97 0.01 4.38
C GLY A 180 1.69 -0.95 3.23
N SER A 181 1.01 -2.04 3.55
CA SER A 181 0.38 -2.93 2.57
C SER A 181 -0.83 -3.63 3.19
N LYS A 182 -1.61 -4.33 2.36
CA LYS A 182 -2.85 -5.04 2.72
C LYS A 182 -2.86 -5.74 4.09
N PHE A 183 -1.76 -6.40 4.48
CA PHE A 183 -1.67 -7.13 5.76
C PHE A 183 -0.44 -6.76 6.58
N LEU A 184 0.04 -5.53 6.40
CA LEU A 184 1.18 -5.00 7.14
C LEU A 184 1.03 -3.48 7.25
N CYS A 185 0.79 -3.02 8.47
CA CYS A 185 0.79 -1.60 8.76
C CYS A 185 2.15 -0.96 8.45
N GLY A 186 2.13 0.21 7.80
CA GLY A 186 3.30 1.02 7.52
C GLY A 186 3.82 1.80 8.72
N THR A 187 4.61 2.83 8.44
CA THR A 187 5.02 3.83 9.44
C THR A 187 3.85 4.74 9.82
N TYR A 188 3.95 5.47 10.94
CA TYR A 188 2.85 6.29 11.46
C TYR A 188 1.52 5.51 11.54
N PRO A 189 1.45 4.47 12.39
CA PRO A 189 0.37 3.47 12.34
C PRO A 189 -1.04 4.02 12.51
N GLN A 190 -1.20 5.18 13.13
CA GLN A 190 -2.46 5.88 13.31
C GLN A 190 -2.99 6.53 12.03
N MET A 191 -2.19 6.61 10.96
CA MET A 191 -2.62 7.17 9.69
C MET A 191 -3.20 6.09 8.78
N VAL A 192 -4.18 6.47 7.97
CA VAL A 192 -4.56 5.77 6.74
C VAL A 192 -4.16 6.67 5.57
N GLN A 193 -3.42 6.12 4.61
CA GLN A 193 -2.94 6.83 3.44
C GLN A 193 -3.75 6.40 2.21
N VAL A 194 -4.29 7.37 1.49
CA VAL A 194 -4.84 7.20 0.13
C VAL A 194 -3.95 7.99 -0.82
N GLU A 195 -3.29 7.29 -1.73
CA GLU A 195 -2.32 7.83 -2.68
C GLU A 195 -2.89 7.73 -4.10
N LEU A 196 -2.76 8.81 -4.87
CA LEU A 196 -2.96 8.81 -6.32
C LEU A 196 -1.77 9.47 -7.01
N LYS A 197 -1.37 8.90 -8.15
CA LYS A 197 -0.34 9.45 -9.03
C LYS A 197 -0.87 9.52 -10.45
N PHE A 198 -0.67 10.65 -11.12
CA PHE A 198 -1.18 10.89 -12.46
C PHE A 198 -0.28 11.86 -13.23
N GLU A 199 -0.50 11.94 -14.55
CA GLU A 199 0.18 12.85 -15.46
C GLU A 199 -0.27 14.30 -15.22
N GLU A 200 0.57 15.28 -15.56
CA GLU A 200 0.32 16.70 -15.30
C GLU A 200 -0.97 17.23 -15.96
N ASP A 201 -1.27 16.76 -17.18
CA ASP A 201 -2.46 17.14 -17.94
C ASP A 201 -3.76 16.58 -17.32
N LYS A 202 -3.66 15.58 -16.44
CA LYS A 202 -4.77 14.99 -15.70
C LYS A 202 -4.96 15.60 -14.31
N TYR A 203 -4.26 16.70 -13.98
CA TYR A 203 -4.31 17.34 -12.66
C TYR A 203 -5.73 17.51 -12.09
N LEU A 204 -6.63 18.14 -12.85
CA LEU A 204 -8.00 18.40 -12.39
C LEU A 204 -8.79 17.09 -12.17
N LYS A 205 -8.62 16.13 -13.07
CA LYS A 205 -9.27 14.81 -12.95
C LYS A 205 -8.75 14.04 -11.74
N GLY A 206 -7.44 14.06 -11.50
CA GLY A 206 -6.82 13.38 -10.37
C GLY A 206 -7.33 13.90 -9.01
N ILE A 207 -7.55 15.21 -8.89
CA ILE A 207 -8.15 15.81 -7.70
C ILE A 207 -9.62 15.39 -7.55
N GLN A 208 -10.37 15.38 -8.66
CA GLN A 208 -11.74 14.89 -8.65
C GLN A 208 -11.82 13.42 -8.23
N TRP A 209 -10.90 12.57 -8.70
CA TRP A 209 -10.79 11.17 -8.28
C TRP A 209 -10.53 11.05 -6.79
N LEU A 210 -9.58 11.80 -6.25
CA LEU A 210 -9.32 11.77 -4.81
C LEU A 210 -10.57 12.16 -4.00
N LYS A 211 -11.27 13.21 -4.44
CA LYS A 211 -12.51 13.66 -3.81
C LYS A 211 -13.58 12.58 -3.85
N ASP A 212 -13.80 11.97 -5.01
CA ASP A 212 -14.83 10.95 -5.19
C ASP A 212 -14.55 9.69 -4.37
N ILE A 213 -13.29 9.23 -4.34
CA ILE A 213 -12.87 8.06 -3.57
C ILE A 213 -13.10 8.30 -2.08
N LEU A 214 -12.71 9.48 -1.57
CA LEU A 214 -12.82 9.80 -0.15
C LEU A 214 -14.25 10.06 0.32
N PHE A 215 -15.11 10.66 -0.52
CA PHE A 215 -16.40 11.19 -0.06
C PHE A 215 -17.63 10.60 -0.75
N HIS A 216 -17.51 10.10 -1.98
CA HIS A 216 -18.66 9.74 -2.83
C HIS A 216 -18.77 8.24 -3.14
N THR A 217 -17.80 7.44 -2.69
CA THR A 217 -17.88 5.98 -2.76
C THR A 217 -19.16 5.45 -2.10
N GLN A 218 -19.87 4.57 -2.79
CA GLN A 218 -21.06 3.87 -2.30
C GLN A 218 -20.70 2.43 -1.93
N PHE A 219 -20.65 2.13 -0.63
CA PHE A 219 -20.39 0.75 -0.20
C PHE A 219 -21.62 -0.12 -0.45
N THR A 220 -21.41 -1.28 -1.08
CA THR A 220 -22.45 -2.29 -1.28
C THR A 220 -22.02 -3.61 -0.66
N ALA A 221 -23.00 -4.41 -0.20
CA ALA A 221 -22.74 -5.70 0.42
C ALA A 221 -21.99 -6.65 -0.52
N GLU A 222 -22.37 -6.63 -1.79
CA GLU A 222 -21.75 -7.42 -2.86
C GLU A 222 -20.27 -7.07 -3.02
N ARG A 223 -19.93 -5.78 -3.18
CA ARG A 223 -18.53 -5.35 -3.37
C ARG A 223 -17.68 -5.66 -2.15
N LEU A 224 -18.19 -5.41 -0.94
CA LEU A 224 -17.49 -5.77 0.30
C LEU A 224 -17.21 -7.28 0.37
N LYS A 225 -18.18 -8.13 -0.02
CA LYS A 225 -18.03 -9.58 0.00
C LYS A 225 -16.97 -10.05 -1.00
N ILE A 226 -17.00 -9.52 -2.23
CA ILE A 226 -16.04 -9.86 -3.29
C ILE A 226 -14.61 -9.46 -2.85
N VAL A 227 -14.42 -8.23 -2.39
CA VAL A 227 -13.10 -7.73 -1.97
C VAL A 227 -12.61 -8.50 -0.73
N ALA A 228 -13.47 -8.75 0.26
CA ALA A 228 -13.10 -9.55 1.43
C ALA A 228 -12.66 -10.99 1.05
N GLN A 229 -13.34 -11.63 0.10
CA GLN A 229 -12.95 -12.95 -0.41
C GLN A 229 -11.61 -12.92 -1.15
N LYS A 230 -11.40 -11.92 -2.02
CA LYS A 230 -10.12 -11.71 -2.74
C LYS A 230 -8.97 -11.53 -1.75
N MET A 231 -9.18 -10.70 -0.72
CA MET A 231 -8.22 -10.51 0.36
C MET A 231 -7.94 -11.82 1.09
N ALA A 232 -8.96 -12.55 1.56
CA ALA A 232 -8.80 -13.80 2.28
C ALA A 232 -8.03 -14.86 1.47
N ASN A 233 -8.30 -14.96 0.17
CA ASN A 233 -7.60 -15.89 -0.73
C ASN A 233 -6.11 -15.57 -0.86
N SER A 234 -5.74 -14.28 -0.85
CA SER A 234 -4.34 -13.87 -0.98
C SER A 234 -3.49 -14.23 0.25
N ILE A 235 -4.09 -14.41 1.43
CA ILE A 235 -3.39 -14.75 2.68
C ILE A 235 -2.68 -16.10 2.58
N ALA A 236 -3.26 -17.08 1.89
CA ALA A 236 -2.66 -18.40 1.73
C ALA A 236 -1.27 -18.34 1.07
N SER A 237 -1.11 -17.45 0.08
CA SER A 237 0.18 -17.23 -0.59
C SER A 237 1.21 -16.59 0.35
N LEU A 238 0.77 -15.66 1.20
CA LEU A 238 1.64 -14.93 2.12
C LEU A 238 2.17 -15.83 3.25
N LYS A 239 1.38 -16.81 3.69
CA LYS A 239 1.79 -17.81 4.69
C LYS A 239 2.93 -18.72 4.23
N ARG A 240 3.21 -18.80 2.92
CA ARG A 240 4.36 -19.55 2.38
C ARG A 240 5.70 -18.84 2.56
N SER A 241 5.68 -17.54 2.88
CA SER A 241 6.90 -16.78 3.15
C SER A 241 7.24 -16.84 4.64
N GLY A 242 8.24 -17.65 5.00
CA GLY A 242 8.72 -17.77 6.38
C GLY A 242 9.07 -16.42 7.01
N PHE A 243 9.71 -15.52 6.25
CA PHE A 243 10.01 -14.15 6.67
C PHE A 243 8.74 -13.36 7.05
N LYS A 244 7.69 -13.39 6.22
CA LYS A 244 6.43 -12.68 6.52
C LYS A 244 5.73 -13.26 7.75
N VAL A 245 5.75 -14.57 7.92
CA VAL A 245 5.15 -15.24 9.09
C VAL A 245 5.89 -14.85 10.37
N VAL A 246 7.22 -14.97 10.39
CA VAL A 246 8.04 -14.59 11.55
C VAL A 246 7.86 -13.11 11.89
N ARG A 247 7.89 -12.23 10.88
CA ARG A 247 7.65 -10.80 11.08
C ARG A 247 6.26 -10.53 11.66
N THR A 248 5.23 -11.22 11.20
CA THR A 248 3.86 -11.08 11.72
C THR A 248 3.80 -11.46 13.20
N VAL A 249 4.38 -12.61 13.57
CA VAL A 249 4.42 -13.05 14.97
C VAL A 249 5.22 -12.09 15.83
N PHE A 250 6.36 -11.61 15.35
CA PHE A 250 7.19 -10.63 16.05
C PHE A 250 6.39 -9.35 16.35
N LEU A 251 5.72 -8.78 15.34
CA LEU A 251 4.88 -7.59 15.52
C LEU A 251 3.71 -7.84 16.49
N ASP A 252 3.07 -9.01 16.42
CA ASP A 252 1.99 -9.40 17.34
C ASP A 252 2.48 -9.57 18.79
N LEU A 253 3.76 -9.88 19.02
CA LEU A 253 4.38 -9.97 20.36
C LEU A 253 4.87 -8.62 20.88
N THR A 254 5.29 -7.71 19.99
CA THR A 254 5.85 -6.41 20.36
C THR A 254 4.78 -5.34 20.60
N TYR A 255 3.70 -5.34 19.82
CA TYR A 255 2.70 -4.27 19.85
C TYR A 255 1.45 -4.63 20.63
N THR A 256 0.83 -3.62 21.25
CA THR A 256 -0.42 -3.77 22.00
C THR A 256 -1.56 -4.22 21.10
N LYS A 257 -2.47 -5.02 21.65
CA LYS A 257 -3.75 -5.35 21.00
C LYS A 257 -4.54 -4.06 20.73
N GLY A 258 -5.38 -4.08 19.70
CA GLY A 258 -6.25 -2.94 19.40
C GLY A 258 -5.58 -1.77 18.67
N CYS A 259 -4.29 -1.86 18.33
CA CYS A 259 -3.64 -0.89 17.44
C CYS A 259 -3.71 -1.35 15.97
N ASN A 260 -3.44 -0.43 15.03
CA ASN A 260 -3.49 -0.73 13.60
C ASN A 260 -2.45 -1.79 13.16
N ILE A 261 -1.29 -1.88 13.83
CA ILE A 261 -0.28 -2.90 13.54
C ILE A 261 -0.83 -4.30 13.80
N THR A 262 -1.49 -4.50 14.94
CA THR A 262 -2.08 -5.80 15.25
C THR A 262 -3.36 -6.02 14.45
N ALA A 263 -4.20 -5.01 14.25
CA ALA A 263 -5.43 -5.12 13.45
C ALA A 263 -5.17 -5.51 11.99
N THR A 264 -4.07 -5.04 11.38
CA THR A 264 -3.66 -5.38 10.01
C THR A 264 -2.95 -6.74 9.89
N SER A 265 -2.64 -7.41 11.01
CA SER A 265 -1.92 -8.69 11.03
C SER A 265 -2.56 -9.73 10.12
N LEU A 266 -1.74 -10.37 9.28
CA LEU A 266 -2.12 -11.45 8.37
C LEU A 266 -2.98 -12.53 9.07
N VAL A 267 -2.57 -12.94 10.25
CA VAL A 267 -3.22 -14.05 11.00
C VAL A 267 -4.59 -13.62 11.53
N ARG A 268 -4.73 -12.36 11.98
CA ARG A 268 -5.99 -11.85 12.50
C ARG A 268 -6.97 -11.52 11.40
N GLN A 269 -6.47 -10.90 10.32
CA GLN A 269 -7.25 -10.58 9.13
C GLN A 269 -7.84 -11.84 8.49
N GLU A 270 -7.14 -12.97 8.48
CA GLU A 270 -7.72 -14.22 7.99
C GLU A 270 -9.00 -14.61 8.74
N LYS A 271 -8.96 -14.57 10.08
CA LYS A 271 -10.13 -14.91 10.91
C LYS A 271 -11.24 -13.87 10.76
N PHE A 272 -10.86 -12.59 10.75
CA PHE A 272 -11.79 -11.48 10.59
C PHE A 272 -12.53 -11.53 9.26
N LEU A 273 -11.81 -11.65 8.13
CA LEU A 273 -12.40 -11.67 6.79
C LEU A 273 -13.34 -12.87 6.59
N LYS A 274 -12.98 -14.06 7.12
CA LYS A 274 -13.86 -15.25 7.09
C LYS A 274 -15.17 -14.99 7.87
N LYS A 275 -15.08 -14.40 9.07
CA LYS A 275 -16.26 -14.04 9.86
C LYS A 275 -17.10 -12.96 9.17
N LEU A 276 -16.44 -11.99 8.54
CA LEU A 276 -17.09 -10.88 7.85
C LEU A 276 -17.94 -11.37 6.67
N GLN A 277 -17.51 -12.41 5.96
CA GLN A 277 -18.31 -13.02 4.89
C GLN A 277 -19.66 -13.52 5.39
N THR A 278 -19.67 -14.24 6.51
CA THR A 278 -20.92 -14.69 7.14
C THR A 278 -21.78 -13.51 7.60
N GLN A 279 -21.17 -12.46 8.16
CA GLN A 279 -21.90 -11.26 8.57
C GLN A 279 -22.51 -10.49 7.39
N LEU A 280 -21.86 -10.46 6.25
CA LEU A 280 -22.40 -9.85 5.03
C LEU A 280 -23.59 -10.64 4.48
N ASP A 281 -23.65 -11.95 4.71
CA ASP A 281 -24.80 -12.79 4.31
C ASP A 281 -25.97 -12.68 5.29
N GLU A 282 -25.69 -12.56 6.59
CA GLU A 282 -26.71 -12.52 7.64
C GLU A 282 -27.25 -11.11 7.93
N ASN A 283 -26.38 -10.08 7.91
CA ASN A 283 -26.71 -8.71 8.30
C ASN A 283 -25.77 -7.69 7.63
N SER A 284 -25.90 -7.56 6.32
CA SER A 284 -25.10 -6.62 5.52
C SER A 284 -25.29 -5.16 5.94
N GLU A 285 -26.49 -4.74 6.34
CA GLU A 285 -26.77 -3.37 6.76
C GLU A 285 -25.89 -2.92 7.93
N LYS A 286 -25.64 -3.82 8.89
CA LYS A 286 -24.75 -3.51 10.01
C LYS A 286 -23.33 -3.24 9.54
N VAL A 287 -22.82 -4.05 8.61
CA VAL A 287 -21.47 -3.88 8.06
C VAL A 287 -21.37 -2.58 7.26
N LEU A 288 -22.37 -2.26 6.44
CA LEU A 288 -22.42 -1.01 5.68
C LEU A 288 -22.37 0.21 6.61
N LYS A 289 -23.14 0.21 7.69
CA LYS A 289 -23.10 1.28 8.71
C LYS A 289 -21.72 1.43 9.38
N ILE A 290 -20.99 0.33 9.55
CA ILE A 290 -19.61 0.37 10.08
C ILE A 290 -18.67 1.03 9.07
N MET A 291 -18.74 0.63 7.79
CA MET A 291 -17.90 1.21 6.72
C MET A 291 -18.14 2.72 6.55
N GLU A 292 -19.41 3.13 6.58
CA GLU A 292 -19.83 4.53 6.55
C GLU A 292 -19.30 5.31 7.75
N ARG A 293 -19.45 4.77 8.98
CA ARG A 293 -18.88 5.37 10.20
C ARG A 293 -17.37 5.53 10.11
N ILE A 294 -16.66 4.53 9.59
CA ILE A 294 -15.21 4.58 9.42
C ILE A 294 -14.83 5.67 8.43
N ARG A 295 -15.50 5.74 7.26
CA ARG A 295 -15.29 6.83 6.29
C ARG A 295 -15.49 8.18 6.97
N ASP A 296 -16.55 8.31 7.75
CA ASP A 296 -16.88 9.56 8.42
C ASP A 296 -15.87 10.00 9.46
N SER A 297 -15.31 9.05 10.22
CA SER A 297 -14.27 9.30 11.21
C SER A 297 -12.95 9.67 10.55
N LEU A 298 -12.51 8.88 9.55
CA LEU A 298 -11.26 9.10 8.83
C LEU A 298 -11.24 10.42 8.06
N THR A 299 -12.39 10.87 7.55
CA THR A 299 -12.49 12.09 6.75
C THR A 299 -12.76 13.36 7.58
N SER A 300 -12.73 13.26 8.92
CA SER A 300 -13.00 14.40 9.81
C SER A 300 -11.79 15.34 10.03
N ASP A 301 -10.56 14.81 10.07
CA ASP A 301 -9.30 15.59 10.06
C ASP A 301 -8.40 15.06 8.94
N LEU A 302 -8.52 15.69 7.77
CA LEU A 302 -7.78 15.35 6.57
C LEU A 302 -6.52 16.21 6.45
N ARG A 303 -5.40 15.57 6.10
CA ARG A 303 -4.19 16.25 5.62
C ARG A 303 -3.89 15.82 4.19
N ILE A 304 -3.59 16.78 3.33
CA ILE A 304 -3.13 16.54 1.96
C ILE A 304 -1.65 16.88 1.86
N HIS A 305 -0.89 15.99 1.24
CA HIS A 305 0.45 16.25 0.72
C HIS A 305 0.41 16.11 -0.80
N LEU A 306 0.83 17.15 -1.51
CA LEU A 306 0.82 17.23 -2.97
C LEU A 306 2.23 17.50 -3.45
N SER A 307 2.76 16.65 -4.32
CA SER A 307 4.06 16.82 -4.97
C SER A 307 3.86 16.97 -6.47
N LEU A 308 4.34 18.08 -7.04
CA LEU A 308 4.23 18.36 -8.48
C LEU A 308 5.26 19.42 -8.91
N GLN A 309 5.39 19.66 -10.22
CA GLN A 309 6.12 20.81 -10.73
C GLN A 309 5.16 21.96 -11.04
N VAL A 310 5.12 22.99 -10.19
CA VAL A 310 4.08 24.05 -10.21
C VAL A 310 4.06 24.77 -11.55
N ASP A 311 5.24 25.13 -12.07
CA ASP A 311 5.35 25.81 -13.36
C ASP A 311 4.83 24.98 -14.53
N SER A 312 4.96 23.65 -14.48
CA SER A 312 4.48 22.78 -15.55
C SER A 312 2.96 22.64 -15.49
N VAL A 313 2.42 22.32 -14.32
CA VAL A 313 0.97 22.14 -14.11
C VAL A 313 0.20 23.45 -14.28
N SER A 314 0.81 24.61 -14.01
CA SER A 314 0.19 25.92 -14.24
C SER A 314 -0.18 26.20 -15.71
N LYS A 315 0.35 25.41 -16.66
CA LYS A 315 -0.05 25.46 -18.07
C LYS A 315 -1.38 24.76 -18.34
N VAL A 316 -1.79 23.85 -17.45
CA VAL A 316 -3.03 23.07 -17.53
C VAL A 316 -4.19 23.83 -16.88
N SER A 317 -3.95 24.48 -15.73
CA SER A 317 -4.91 25.37 -15.07
C SER A 317 -4.19 26.59 -14.50
N SER A 318 -4.74 27.78 -14.76
CA SER A 318 -4.19 29.04 -14.24
C SER A 318 -4.44 29.27 -12.75
N ALA A 319 -5.41 28.54 -12.17
CA ALA A 319 -5.75 28.60 -10.76
C ALA A 319 -5.69 27.17 -10.20
N LEU A 320 -4.52 26.81 -9.66
CA LEU A 320 -4.22 25.44 -9.26
C LEU A 320 -4.90 25.05 -7.95
N GLU A 321 -5.14 26.03 -7.09
CA GLU A 321 -5.77 25.89 -5.78
C GLU A 321 -7.30 25.76 -5.84
N GLU A 322 -7.95 26.19 -6.93
CA GLU A 322 -9.41 26.25 -7.03
C GLU A 322 -10.12 24.92 -6.77
N PRO A 323 -9.69 23.77 -7.34
CA PRO A 323 -10.30 22.47 -7.05
C PRO A 323 -10.23 22.10 -5.55
N TRP A 324 -9.25 22.65 -4.82
CA TRP A 324 -9.03 22.37 -3.40
C TRP A 324 -9.95 23.17 -2.48
N LYS A 325 -10.40 24.37 -2.88
CA LYS A 325 -11.28 25.23 -2.07
C LYS A 325 -12.60 24.55 -1.72
N ALA A 326 -13.13 23.73 -2.63
CA ALA A 326 -14.36 22.97 -2.45
C ALA A 326 -14.11 21.46 -2.31
N PHE A 327 -12.89 21.05 -1.94
CA PHE A 327 -12.52 19.63 -1.85
C PHE A 327 -13.21 18.93 -0.69
N VAL A 328 -13.13 19.52 0.51
CA VAL A 328 -13.79 18.99 1.71
C VAL A 328 -15.28 19.37 1.67
N PRO A 329 -16.21 18.42 1.82
CA PRO A 329 -17.64 18.71 1.90
C PRO A 329 -17.97 19.68 3.03
N LYS A 330 -18.94 20.57 2.81
CA LYS A 330 -19.29 21.62 3.79
C LYS A 330 -19.75 21.04 5.12
N GLU A 331 -20.39 19.87 5.12
CA GLU A 331 -20.83 19.19 6.34
C GLU A 331 -19.66 18.68 7.20
N LYS A 332 -18.48 18.50 6.59
CA LYS A 332 -17.26 18.00 7.25
C LYS A 332 -16.35 19.13 7.74
N LEU A 333 -16.62 20.37 7.35
CA LEU A 333 -15.88 21.54 7.83
C LEU A 333 -16.27 21.82 9.29
N SER A 334 -15.56 21.19 10.24
CA SER A 334 -15.72 21.54 11.65
C SER A 334 -15.21 22.97 11.91
N THR A 335 -15.91 23.72 12.76
CA THR A 335 -15.58 25.08 13.22
C THR A 335 -14.25 25.20 13.98
N THR A 336 -13.49 24.11 14.12
CA THR A 336 -12.37 23.99 15.05
C THR A 336 -11.00 24.32 14.41
N THR A 337 -10.93 24.47 13.08
CA THR A 337 -9.63 24.49 12.38
C THR A 337 -8.94 25.86 12.34
N ILE A 338 -9.61 26.97 12.72
CA ILE A 338 -9.00 28.31 12.64
C ILE A 338 -8.52 28.85 14.00
N ASP A 339 -9.09 28.42 15.14
CA ASP A 339 -8.82 29.07 16.44
C ASP A 339 -7.70 28.46 17.29
N LYS A 340 -7.05 27.35 16.87
CA LYS A 340 -5.95 26.73 17.65
C LYS A 340 -4.54 27.12 17.22
N VAL A 341 -4.37 28.09 16.32
CA VAL A 341 -3.04 28.58 15.87
C VAL A 341 -2.67 29.95 16.47
N LYS A 342 -3.49 30.46 17.40
CA LYS A 342 -3.09 31.57 18.29
C LYS A 342 -2.76 31.02 19.68
N GLY A 343 -1.56 30.46 19.82
CA GLY A 343 -0.97 30.00 21.08
C GLY A 343 0.52 29.90 20.96
#